data_AF-A0A852V3K8-F1
#
_entry.id   AF-A0A852V3K8-F1
#
_cell.length_a   1.000
_cell.length_b   1.000
_cell.length_c   1.000
_cell.angle_alpha   90.00
_cell.angle_beta   90.00
_cell.angle_gamma   90.00
#
_symmetry.space_group_name_H-M   'P 1'
#
loop_
_entity.id
_entity.type
_entity.pdbx_description
1 polymer ?
#
loop_
_entity_poly.entity_id
_entity_poly.type
_entity_poly.pdbx_seq_one_letter_code
_entity_poly.pdbx_strand_id
1 'polypeptide(L)'
;MSTPTTTTRSRRREVTTDLTGRELREIFDAVLPHAGTDDTLPPITMLTLDVTDGWLHVLATDRYTLGIVRHPLPTTWGHFALTLPARAVQAVLRQIKLRATLTIRLTPDGLSIDQTSEPALSYRLPASGEHPLLSDWRAWIAERARLTPDPVLTSPHGVALNAAYLARFRPATRTGAPLEIRPAGRCMLITCGTHFLGLISAMDLTRAHAETPDPLTAWLPAPADGEVAA
;
A
#
# COMPACT_ATOMS: atom_id res chain seq x y z
N MET A 1 10.67 -35.52 -39.24
CA MET A 1 11.58 -34.39 -38.99
C MET A 1 10.83 -33.35 -38.17
N SER A 2 10.97 -33.39 -36.85
CA SER A 2 10.32 -32.43 -35.95
C SER A 2 11.20 -31.19 -35.83
N THR A 3 10.71 -30.05 -36.30
CA THR A 3 11.35 -28.75 -36.13
C THR A 3 11.43 -28.42 -34.63
N PRO A 4 12.61 -28.11 -34.08
CA PRO A 4 12.74 -27.69 -32.70
C PRO A 4 12.02 -26.36 -32.51
N THR A 5 10.99 -26.37 -31.66
CA THR A 5 10.30 -25.18 -31.19
C THR A 5 11.35 -24.23 -30.64
N THR A 6 11.50 -23.08 -31.29
CA THR A 6 12.40 -22.03 -30.83
C THR A 6 11.83 -21.52 -29.52
N THR A 7 12.38 -22.00 -28.40
CA THR A 7 12.13 -21.46 -27.07
C THR A 7 12.63 -20.03 -27.10
N THR A 8 11.72 -19.09 -27.36
CA THR A 8 11.94 -17.65 -27.23
C THR A 8 12.59 -17.43 -25.87
N ARG A 9 13.91 -17.16 -25.89
CA ARG A 9 14.68 -16.84 -24.69
C ARG A 9 13.96 -15.71 -23.99
N SER A 10 13.32 -16.05 -22.88
CA SER A 10 12.78 -15.09 -21.92
C SER A 10 13.87 -14.06 -21.66
N ARG A 11 13.73 -12.87 -22.26
CA ARG A 11 14.61 -11.74 -21.97
C ARG A 11 14.55 -11.56 -20.46
N ARG A 12 15.71 -11.61 -19.80
CA ARG A 12 15.83 -11.54 -18.34
C ARG A 12 14.94 -10.41 -17.81
N ARG A 13 13.88 -10.79 -17.09
CA ARG A 13 13.04 -9.89 -16.30
C ARG A 13 13.77 -9.61 -14.99
N GLU A 14 14.93 -8.97 -15.07
CA GLU A 14 15.77 -8.68 -13.91
C GLU A 14 15.93 -7.16 -13.80
N VAL A 15 15.27 -6.55 -12.81
CA VAL A 15 15.41 -5.13 -12.51
C VAL A 15 16.53 -4.97 -11.50
N THR A 16 17.45 -4.04 -11.76
CA THR A 16 18.47 -3.62 -10.80
C THR A 16 18.33 -2.13 -10.54
N THR A 17 18.34 -1.73 -9.26
CA THR A 17 18.36 -0.32 -8.85
C THR A 17 19.17 -0.15 -7.58
N ASP A 18 19.88 0.97 -7.46
CA ASP A 18 20.58 1.32 -6.24
C ASP A 18 19.70 2.21 -5.36
N LEU A 19 19.69 1.93 -4.05
CA LEU A 19 18.94 2.67 -3.05
C LEU A 19 19.78 2.84 -1.79
N THR A 20 19.43 3.80 -0.96
CA THR A 20 19.85 3.85 0.44
C THR A 20 18.94 2.97 1.30
N GLY A 21 19.44 2.52 2.46
CA GLY A 21 18.61 1.84 3.46
C GLY A 21 17.45 2.70 3.97
N ARG A 22 17.55 4.02 3.90
CA ARG A 22 16.45 4.96 4.17
C ARG A 22 15.36 4.84 3.10
N GLU A 23 15.71 4.99 1.83
CA GLU A 23 14.73 4.90 0.72
C GLU A 23 14.03 3.54 0.71
N LEU A 24 14.78 2.46 0.92
CA LEU A 24 14.20 1.12 1.01
C LEU A 24 13.15 1.04 2.15
N ARG A 25 13.45 1.60 3.32
CA ARG A 25 12.48 1.64 4.43
C ARG A 25 11.32 2.59 4.17
N GLU A 26 11.52 3.70 3.48
CA GLU A 26 10.42 4.60 3.10
C GLU A 26 9.40 3.90 2.20
N ILE A 27 9.88 3.08 1.25
CA ILE A 27 9.03 2.24 0.40
C ILE A 27 8.25 1.23 1.28
N PHE A 28 8.95 0.39 2.04
CA PHE A 28 8.29 -0.72 2.71
C PHE A 28 7.53 -0.33 3.98
N ASP A 29 8.00 0.64 4.77
CA ASP A 29 7.30 1.09 5.99
C ASP A 29 5.94 1.72 5.65
N ALA A 30 5.78 2.28 4.45
CA ALA A 30 4.51 2.84 3.99
C ALA A 30 3.42 1.77 3.74
N VAL A 31 3.81 0.52 3.50
CA VAL A 31 2.87 -0.56 3.11
C VAL A 31 2.77 -1.68 4.14
N LEU A 32 3.85 -1.99 4.85
CA LEU A 32 3.89 -3.06 5.86
C LEU A 32 2.76 -2.99 6.92
N PRO A 33 2.34 -1.81 7.42
CA PRO A 33 1.23 -1.72 8.38
C PRO A 33 -0.11 -2.22 7.83
N HIS A 34 -0.24 -2.33 6.51
CA HIS A 34 -1.45 -2.80 5.83
C HIS A 34 -1.43 -4.30 5.55
N ALA A 35 -0.33 -5.02 5.78
CA ALA A 35 -0.33 -6.48 5.67
C ALA A 35 -1.11 -7.13 6.83
N GLY A 36 -1.94 -8.11 6.51
CA GLY A 36 -2.62 -8.94 7.49
C GLY A 36 -1.65 -9.81 8.29
N THR A 37 -2.11 -10.28 9.44
CA THR A 37 -1.35 -11.18 10.32
C THR A 37 -2.03 -12.54 10.52
N ASP A 38 -3.15 -12.76 9.84
CA ASP A 38 -3.95 -13.97 9.92
C ASP A 38 -3.34 -15.04 9.02
N ASP A 39 -2.60 -15.96 9.62
CA ASP A 39 -1.92 -17.05 8.92
C ASP A 39 -2.92 -18.06 8.29
N THR A 40 -4.23 -17.97 8.61
CA THR A 40 -5.30 -18.74 7.94
C THR A 40 -5.72 -18.15 6.59
N LEU A 41 -5.30 -16.91 6.30
CA LEU A 41 -5.50 -16.22 5.02
C LEU A 41 -4.14 -15.80 4.44
N PRO A 42 -3.30 -16.74 3.96
CA PRO A 42 -1.94 -16.43 3.50
C PRO A 42 -1.84 -15.26 2.51
N PRO A 43 -2.75 -15.06 1.53
CA PRO A 43 -2.66 -13.96 0.58
C PRO A 43 -2.62 -12.56 1.21
N ILE A 44 -3.26 -12.34 2.37
CA ILE A 44 -3.25 -11.03 3.05
C ILE A 44 -2.00 -10.82 3.91
N THR A 45 -1.20 -11.86 4.19
CA THR A 45 0.07 -11.74 4.92
C THR A 45 1.27 -11.45 4.00
N MET A 46 1.01 -11.30 2.70
CA MET A 46 1.99 -11.04 1.66
C MET A 46 2.04 -9.57 1.26
N LEU A 47 3.22 -9.14 0.81
CA LEU A 47 3.39 -7.94 0.00
C LEU A 47 3.37 -8.34 -1.47
N THR A 48 2.68 -7.57 -2.31
CA THR A 48 2.83 -7.67 -3.77
C THR A 48 3.85 -6.64 -4.24
N LEU A 49 4.80 -7.05 -5.06
CA LEU A 49 5.71 -6.17 -5.79
C LEU A 49 5.35 -6.27 -7.27
N ASP A 50 4.86 -5.17 -7.85
CA ASP A 50 4.40 -5.08 -9.23
C ASP A 50 5.29 -4.09 -10.01
N VAL A 51 6.05 -4.62 -10.96
CA VAL A 51 6.94 -3.85 -11.85
C VAL A 51 6.24 -3.64 -13.18
N THR A 52 6.00 -2.39 -13.56
CA THR A 52 5.47 -2.02 -14.88
C THR A 52 5.92 -0.62 -15.28
N ASP A 53 6.17 -0.41 -16.57
CA ASP A 53 6.36 0.92 -17.18
C ASP A 53 7.39 1.83 -16.48
N GLY A 54 8.46 1.24 -15.94
CA GLY A 54 9.51 1.99 -15.23
C GLY A 54 9.14 2.37 -13.78
N TRP A 55 8.17 1.68 -13.19
CA TRP A 55 7.76 1.86 -11.80
C TRP A 55 7.76 0.53 -11.06
N LEU A 56 8.23 0.57 -9.81
CA LEU A 56 7.97 -0.45 -8.81
C LEU A 56 6.79 0.00 -7.96
N HIS A 57 5.75 -0.82 -7.89
CA HIS A 57 4.64 -0.65 -6.97
C HIS A 57 4.74 -1.71 -5.88
N VAL A 58 4.66 -1.31 -4.62
CA VAL A 58 4.58 -2.25 -3.50
C VAL A 58 3.22 -2.09 -2.85
N LEU A 59 2.53 -3.21 -2.60
CA LEU A 59 1.15 -3.23 -2.14
C LEU A 59 0.98 -4.19 -0.96
N ALA A 60 0.10 -3.83 -0.02
CA ALA A 60 -0.33 -4.72 1.06
C ALA A 60 -1.76 -4.38 1.52
N THR A 61 -2.51 -5.40 1.95
CA THR A 61 -3.86 -5.22 2.49
C THR A 61 -4.23 -6.28 3.51
N ASP A 62 -5.09 -5.90 4.47
CA ASP A 62 -5.63 -6.76 5.52
C ASP A 62 -7.17 -6.81 5.47
N ARG A 63 -7.75 -6.48 4.32
CA ARG A 63 -9.21 -6.31 4.05
C ARG A 63 -9.83 -5.03 4.61
N TYR A 64 -9.21 -4.39 5.60
CA TYR A 64 -9.72 -3.14 6.18
C TYR A 64 -8.97 -1.92 5.67
N THR A 65 -7.70 -2.11 5.36
CA THR A 65 -6.84 -1.09 4.76
C THR A 65 -6.07 -1.65 3.58
N LEU A 66 -5.73 -0.77 2.64
CA LEU A 66 -4.83 -1.03 1.51
C LEU A 66 -3.79 0.09 1.51
N GLY A 67 -2.52 -0.27 1.36
CA GLY A 67 -1.44 0.67 1.12
C GLY A 67 -0.69 0.31 -0.15
N ILE A 68 -0.42 1.30 -0.98
CA ILE A 68 0.33 1.20 -2.23
C ILE A 68 1.34 2.34 -2.25
N VAL A 69 2.61 2.01 -2.38
CA VAL A 69 3.67 2.97 -2.68
C VAL A 69 4.16 2.73 -4.09
N ARG A 70 4.51 3.80 -4.80
CA ARG A 70 5.22 3.70 -6.08
C ARG A 70 6.61 4.31 -5.96
N HIS A 71 7.58 3.66 -6.60
CA HIS A 71 8.97 4.08 -6.65
C HIS A 71 9.46 4.03 -8.11
N PRO A 72 10.10 5.10 -8.62
CA PRO A 72 10.60 5.11 -9.99
C PRO A 72 11.75 4.11 -10.16
N LEU A 73 11.81 3.46 -11.31
CA LEU A 73 12.93 2.61 -11.71
C LEU A 73 13.79 3.36 -12.75
N PRO A 74 15.10 3.09 -12.83
CA PRO A 74 16.01 3.83 -13.71
C PRO A 74 15.71 3.64 -15.20
N THR A 75 15.00 2.58 -15.56
CA THR A 75 14.65 2.23 -16.94
C THR A 75 13.27 1.58 -16.99
N THR A 76 12.66 1.54 -18.18
CA THR A 76 11.41 0.82 -18.41
C THR A 76 11.66 -0.68 -18.51
N TRP A 77 10.83 -1.46 -17.84
CA TRP A 77 10.92 -2.92 -17.80
C TRP A 77 9.63 -3.56 -18.32
N GLY A 78 9.72 -4.82 -18.72
CA GLY A 78 8.52 -5.62 -18.95
C GLY A 78 7.72 -5.82 -17.67
N HIS A 79 6.43 -6.10 -17.81
CA HIS A 79 5.53 -6.31 -16.68
C HIS A 79 5.79 -7.66 -15.99
N PHE A 80 5.95 -7.64 -14.67
CA PHE A 80 5.83 -8.82 -13.82
C PHE A 80 5.46 -8.42 -12.39
N ALA A 81 4.82 -9.35 -11.69
CA ALA A 81 4.51 -9.22 -10.27
C ALA A 81 5.01 -10.45 -9.50
N LEU A 82 5.37 -10.24 -8.24
CA LEU A 82 5.74 -11.29 -7.29
C LEU A 82 5.18 -10.98 -5.91
N THR A 83 5.09 -12.01 -5.07
CA THR A 83 4.66 -11.88 -3.67
C THR A 83 5.80 -12.24 -2.71
N LEU A 84 5.93 -11.48 -1.62
CA LEU A 84 6.90 -11.75 -0.55
C LEU A 84 6.18 -11.79 0.80
N PRO A 85 6.56 -12.69 1.73
CA PRO A 85 6.02 -12.67 3.09
C PRO A 85 6.37 -11.37 3.81
N ALA A 86 5.36 -10.64 4.30
CA ALA A 86 5.58 -9.35 4.96
C ALA A 86 6.50 -9.46 6.18
N ARG A 87 6.37 -10.54 6.96
CA ARG A 87 7.25 -10.83 8.11
C ARG A 87 8.71 -11.00 7.70
N ALA A 88 8.99 -11.64 6.55
CA ALA A 88 10.35 -11.85 6.06
C ALA A 88 10.98 -10.52 5.59
N VAL A 89 10.23 -9.71 4.85
CA VAL A 89 10.65 -8.36 4.45
C VAL A 89 10.94 -7.50 5.68
N GLN A 90 10.04 -7.51 6.68
CA GLN A 90 10.24 -6.78 7.92
C GLN A 90 11.51 -7.22 8.67
N ALA A 91 11.78 -8.53 8.72
CA ALA A 91 12.98 -9.07 9.36
C ALA A 91 14.27 -8.59 8.67
N VAL A 92 14.30 -8.57 7.33
CA VAL A 92 15.44 -8.05 6.56
C VAL A 92 15.62 -6.55 6.80
N LEU A 93 14.55 -5.76 6.71
CA LEU A 93 14.63 -4.31 6.92
C LEU A 93 15.20 -3.95 8.29
N ARG A 94 14.91 -4.70 9.34
CA ARG A 94 15.47 -4.46 10.70
C ARG A 94 16.99 -4.57 10.74
N GLN A 95 17.61 -5.35 9.86
CA GLN A 95 19.05 -5.55 9.81
C GLN A 95 19.78 -4.50 8.97
N ILE A 96 19.06 -3.82 8.08
CA ILE A 96 19.61 -2.81 7.17
C ILE A 96 19.79 -1.47 7.90
N LYS A 97 21.01 -0.93 7.85
CA LYS A 97 21.34 0.41 8.37
C LYS A 97 20.73 1.49 7.45
N LEU A 98 20.22 2.58 8.03
CA LEU A 98 19.58 3.67 7.26
C LEU A 98 20.50 4.32 6.22
N ARG A 99 21.80 4.40 6.50
CA ARG A 99 22.80 5.02 5.61
C ARG A 99 23.53 4.02 4.72
N ALA A 100 23.15 2.74 4.76
CA ALA A 100 23.74 1.74 3.90
C ALA A 100 23.40 2.02 2.44
N THR A 101 24.37 1.82 1.55
CA THR A 101 24.14 1.76 0.10
C THR A 101 23.76 0.33 -0.26
N LEU A 102 22.68 0.18 -1.01
CA LEU A 102 22.08 -1.08 -1.36
C LEU A 102 21.95 -1.19 -2.88
N THR A 103 22.24 -2.36 -3.42
CA THR A 103 21.82 -2.75 -4.77
C THR A 103 20.66 -3.72 -4.63
N ILE A 104 19.51 -3.34 -5.19
CA ILE A 104 18.28 -4.11 -5.19
C ILE A 104 18.15 -4.83 -6.52
N ARG A 105 17.89 -6.13 -6.49
CA ARG A 105 17.62 -6.95 -7.66
C ARG A 105 16.26 -7.62 -7.54
N LEU A 106 15.36 -7.36 -8.48
CA LEU A 106 14.03 -7.96 -8.56
C LEU A 106 13.95 -8.86 -9.80
N THR A 107 13.54 -10.10 -9.59
CA THR A 107 13.20 -11.06 -10.66
C THR A 107 11.84 -11.67 -10.35
N PRO A 108 11.19 -12.36 -11.30
CA PRO A 108 9.99 -13.15 -11.01
C PRO A 108 10.17 -14.15 -9.87
N ASP A 109 11.41 -14.58 -9.61
CA ASP A 109 11.75 -15.57 -8.59
C ASP A 109 11.97 -14.96 -7.20
N GLY A 110 12.06 -13.63 -7.08
CA GLY A 110 12.16 -12.96 -5.78
C GLY A 110 12.91 -11.63 -5.76
N LEU A 111 13.31 -11.23 -4.56
CA LEU A 111 14.01 -9.99 -4.24
C LEU A 111 15.38 -10.32 -3.61
N SER A 112 16.45 -9.77 -4.19
CA SER A 112 17.78 -9.76 -3.57
C SER A 112 18.18 -8.34 -3.18
N ILE A 113 18.80 -8.21 -2.01
CA ILE A 113 19.27 -6.93 -1.45
C ILE A 113 20.73 -7.11 -1.07
N ASP A 114 21.62 -6.42 -1.78
CA ASP A 114 23.05 -6.45 -1.53
C ASP A 114 23.48 -5.12 -0.91
N GLN A 115 23.87 -5.15 0.36
CA GLN A 115 24.48 -4.02 1.04
C GLN A 115 25.95 -3.92 0.63
N THR A 116 26.30 -2.86 -0.10
CA THR A 116 27.65 -2.63 -0.60
C THR A 116 28.55 -1.89 0.40
N SER A 117 27.95 -1.28 1.43
CA SER A 117 28.67 -0.66 2.56
C SER A 117 29.06 -1.67 3.65
N GLU A 118 30.11 -1.39 4.43
CA GLU A 118 30.58 -2.30 5.49
C GLU A 118 29.61 -2.43 6.70
N PRO A 119 29.33 -3.67 7.18
CA PRO A 119 29.73 -4.95 6.60
C PRO A 119 28.92 -5.28 5.34
N ALA A 120 29.56 -5.88 4.33
CA ALA A 120 28.84 -6.36 3.16
C ALA A 120 27.88 -7.51 3.56
N LEU A 121 26.60 -7.35 3.24
CA LEU A 121 25.55 -8.30 3.58
C LEU A 121 24.64 -8.51 2.37
N SER A 122 24.25 -9.75 2.12
CA SER A 122 23.33 -10.09 1.04
C SER A 122 22.11 -10.83 1.58
N TYR A 123 20.93 -10.33 1.25
CA TYR A 123 19.65 -10.94 1.58
C TYR A 123 19.00 -11.47 0.31
N ARG A 124 18.37 -12.64 0.41
CA ARG A 124 17.56 -13.21 -0.67
C ARG A 124 16.20 -13.61 -0.12
N LEU A 125 15.15 -13.07 -0.73
CA LEU A 125 13.76 -13.33 -0.41
C LEU A 125 13.12 -13.98 -1.64
N PRO A 126 12.95 -15.32 -1.66
CA PRO A 126 12.28 -15.97 -2.77
C PRO A 126 10.81 -15.54 -2.83
N ALA A 127 10.26 -15.49 -4.04
CA ALA A 127 8.83 -15.30 -4.24
C ALA A 127 8.06 -16.43 -3.53
N SER A 128 6.95 -16.09 -2.85
CA SER A 128 6.21 -17.06 -2.05
C SER A 128 5.43 -18.09 -2.87
N GLY A 129 5.27 -17.88 -4.17
CA GLY A 129 4.40 -18.67 -5.04
C GLY A 129 2.90 -18.35 -4.88
N GLU A 130 2.54 -17.53 -3.90
CA GLU A 130 1.18 -17.02 -3.74
C GLU A 130 0.79 -16.10 -4.91
N HIS A 131 -0.50 -16.09 -5.25
CA HIS A 131 -1.00 -15.14 -6.23
C HIS A 131 -1.18 -13.75 -5.60
N PRO A 132 -0.82 -12.66 -6.31
CA PRO A 132 -1.18 -11.31 -5.89
C PRO A 132 -2.69 -11.21 -5.64
N LEU A 133 -3.08 -10.73 -4.46
CA LEU A 133 -4.50 -10.61 -4.09
C LEU A 133 -5.26 -9.66 -5.05
N LEU A 134 -4.57 -8.67 -5.61
CA LEU A 134 -5.13 -7.67 -6.53
C LEU A 134 -4.28 -7.61 -7.81
N SER A 135 -4.41 -8.62 -8.67
CA SER A 135 -3.64 -8.74 -9.92
C SER A 135 -3.87 -7.58 -10.90
N ASP A 136 -5.08 -6.99 -10.92
CA ASP A 136 -5.40 -5.76 -11.66
C ASP A 136 -5.84 -4.65 -10.71
N TRP A 137 -5.03 -4.40 -9.69
CA TRP A 137 -5.31 -3.38 -8.68
C TRP A 137 -5.54 -1.99 -9.29
N ARG A 138 -4.93 -1.66 -10.45
CA ARG A 138 -5.09 -0.35 -11.09
C ARG A 138 -6.50 -0.16 -11.60
N ALA A 139 -7.00 -1.11 -12.40
CA ALA A 139 -8.37 -1.03 -12.89
C ALA A 139 -9.36 -1.08 -11.71
N TRP A 140 -9.10 -1.94 -10.72
CA TRP A 140 -9.93 -2.06 -9.53
C TRP A 140 -10.01 -0.75 -8.73
N ILE A 141 -8.89 -0.06 -8.48
CA ILE A 141 -8.91 1.26 -7.81
C ILE A 141 -9.59 2.30 -8.68
N ALA A 142 -9.30 2.33 -9.99
CA ALA A 142 -9.89 3.31 -10.90
C ALA A 142 -11.42 3.18 -10.94
N GLU A 143 -11.94 1.95 -10.90
CA GLU A 143 -13.36 1.66 -10.75
C GLU A 143 -13.88 2.19 -9.42
N ARG A 144 -13.23 1.85 -8.29
CA ARG A 144 -13.63 2.30 -6.95
C ARG A 144 -13.67 3.82 -6.81
N ALA A 145 -12.70 4.53 -7.38
CA ALA A 145 -12.62 5.98 -7.37
C ALA A 145 -13.74 6.66 -8.17
N ARG A 146 -14.41 5.93 -9.08
CA ARG A 146 -15.54 6.42 -9.87
C ARG A 146 -16.90 6.06 -9.27
N LEU A 147 -16.94 5.18 -8.27
CA LEU A 147 -18.19 4.81 -7.61
C LEU A 147 -18.75 6.00 -6.84
N THR A 148 -20.06 6.22 -6.96
CA THR A 148 -20.80 7.12 -6.10
C THR A 148 -20.54 6.73 -4.63
N PRO A 149 -20.09 7.67 -3.78
CA PRO A 149 -19.90 7.40 -2.37
C PRO A 149 -21.19 6.92 -1.70
N ASP A 150 -21.06 5.95 -0.80
CA ASP A 150 -22.13 5.53 0.09
C ASP A 150 -22.58 6.75 0.93
N PRO A 151 -23.90 7.02 1.08
CA PRO A 151 -24.39 8.19 1.81
C PRO A 151 -23.77 8.39 3.20
N VAL A 152 -23.39 7.30 3.88
CA VAL A 152 -22.70 7.35 5.18
C VAL A 152 -21.34 8.08 5.11
N LEU A 153 -20.66 8.07 3.95
CA LEU A 153 -19.38 8.75 3.75
C LEU A 153 -19.54 10.24 3.40
N THR A 154 -20.75 10.66 3.05
CA THR A 154 -21.08 12.06 2.71
C THR A 154 -22.06 12.66 3.72
N SER A 155 -22.23 11.99 4.87
CA SER A 155 -23.12 12.42 5.93
C SER A 155 -22.68 13.77 6.50
N PRO A 156 -23.60 14.70 6.82
CA PRO A 156 -23.27 15.94 7.50
C PRO A 156 -22.66 15.70 8.90
N HIS A 157 -22.92 14.53 9.51
CA HIS A 157 -22.33 14.12 10.79
C HIS A 157 -20.86 13.66 10.66
N GLY A 158 -20.29 13.72 9.47
CA GLY A 158 -18.93 13.29 9.18
C GLY A 158 -18.80 11.78 8.93
N VAL A 159 -17.55 11.33 8.82
CA VAL A 159 -17.21 9.94 8.53
C VAL A 159 -16.49 9.32 9.73
N ALA A 160 -16.96 8.15 10.15
CA ALA A 160 -16.33 7.39 11.21
C ALA A 160 -15.26 6.44 10.66
N LEU A 161 -14.05 6.55 11.20
CA LEU A 161 -12.91 5.71 10.86
C LEU A 161 -12.33 5.07 12.12
N ASN A 162 -11.82 3.85 11.98
CA ASN A 162 -11.06 3.23 13.05
C ASN A 162 -9.70 3.96 13.20
N ALA A 163 -9.46 4.56 14.37
CA ALA A 163 -8.25 5.34 14.63
C ALA A 163 -6.95 4.52 14.49
N ALA A 164 -6.96 3.24 14.87
CA ALA A 164 -5.80 2.36 14.71
C ALA A 164 -5.50 2.09 13.23
N TYR A 165 -6.54 1.98 12.39
CA TYR A 165 -6.37 1.85 10.94
C TYR A 165 -5.90 3.16 10.31
N LEU A 166 -6.41 4.31 10.76
CA LEU A 166 -5.97 5.61 10.27
C LEU A 166 -4.48 5.87 10.60
N ALA A 167 -4.02 5.45 11.78
CA ALA A 167 -2.62 5.61 12.18
C ALA A 167 -1.61 4.88 11.25
N ARG A 168 -2.06 3.85 10.52
CA ARG A 168 -1.21 3.07 9.59
C ARG A 168 -0.73 3.87 8.39
N PHE A 169 -1.40 4.95 8.04
CA PHE A 169 -1.02 5.82 6.91
C PHE A 169 0.09 6.82 7.29
N ARG A 170 0.41 6.98 8.57
CA ARG A 170 1.44 7.91 9.05
C ARG A 170 2.81 7.74 8.37
N PRO A 171 3.35 6.52 8.15
CA PRO A 171 4.65 6.37 7.51
C PRO A 171 4.70 6.89 6.06
N ALA A 172 3.57 7.00 5.37
CA ALA A 172 3.51 7.53 4.00
C ALA A 172 3.79 9.04 3.91
N THR A 173 3.64 9.79 5.02
CA THR A 173 3.75 11.25 5.06
C THR A 173 5.17 11.76 5.31
N ARG A 174 6.19 10.89 5.27
CA ARG A 174 7.59 11.25 5.59
C ARG A 174 8.20 12.30 4.65
N THR A 175 7.67 12.45 3.44
CA THR A 175 8.13 13.42 2.44
C THR A 175 7.57 14.83 2.68
N GLY A 176 6.73 15.03 3.70
CA GLY A 176 6.07 16.30 3.98
C GLY A 176 4.89 16.62 3.07
N ALA A 177 4.57 15.75 2.11
CA ALA A 177 3.37 15.89 1.29
C ALA A 177 2.11 15.73 2.15
N PRO A 178 1.05 16.51 1.89
CA PRO A 178 -0.20 16.42 2.65
C PRO A 178 -0.87 15.06 2.42
N LEU A 179 -1.57 14.60 3.44
CA LEU A 179 -2.49 13.47 3.35
C LEU A 179 -3.85 14.00 2.88
N GLU A 180 -4.34 13.51 1.75
CA GLU A 180 -5.68 13.82 1.26
C GLU A 180 -6.56 12.58 1.40
N ILE A 181 -7.82 12.80 1.81
CA ILE A 181 -8.80 11.73 2.05
C ILE A 181 -10.07 12.08 1.29
N ARG A 182 -10.59 11.15 0.47
CA ARG A 182 -11.78 11.35 -0.38
C ARG A 182 -12.71 10.14 -0.30
N PRO A 183 -14.03 10.31 -0.26
CA PRO A 183 -14.96 9.18 -0.36
C PRO A 183 -14.83 8.44 -1.70
N ALA A 184 -14.91 7.11 -1.69
CA ALA A 184 -14.84 6.25 -2.88
C ALA A 184 -15.67 4.97 -2.69
N GLY A 185 -16.92 4.95 -3.18
CA GLY A 185 -17.83 3.85 -2.91
C GLY A 185 -18.07 3.64 -1.42
N ARG A 186 -17.61 2.51 -0.84
CA ARG A 186 -17.77 2.16 0.59
C ARG A 186 -16.51 2.36 1.44
N CYS A 187 -15.47 2.96 0.87
CA CYS A 187 -14.22 3.24 1.57
C CYS A 187 -13.80 4.70 1.36
N MET A 188 -12.78 5.13 2.11
CA MET A 188 -12.10 6.39 1.84
C MET A 188 -10.81 6.11 1.07
N LEU A 189 -10.63 6.80 -0.05
CA LEU A 189 -9.39 6.89 -0.80
C LEU A 189 -8.44 7.85 -0.09
N ILE A 190 -7.20 7.41 0.12
CA ILE A 190 -6.15 8.18 0.76
C ILE A 190 -5.01 8.37 -0.22
N THR A 191 -4.51 9.58 -0.37
CA THR A 191 -3.29 9.86 -1.15
C THR A 191 -2.32 10.68 -0.33
N CYS A 192 -1.03 10.47 -0.54
CA CYS A 192 0.01 11.37 -0.02
C CYS A 192 0.92 11.73 -1.19
N GLY A 193 0.84 12.99 -1.62
CA GLY A 193 1.50 13.45 -2.84
C GLY A 193 1.18 12.56 -4.04
N THR A 194 2.22 12.19 -4.79
CA THR A 194 2.06 11.26 -5.92
C THR A 194 2.69 9.90 -5.67
N HIS A 195 3.36 9.69 -4.53
CA HIS A 195 4.12 8.46 -4.26
C HIS A 195 3.30 7.40 -3.50
N PHE A 196 2.19 7.79 -2.87
CA PHE A 196 1.39 6.88 -2.06
C PHE A 196 -0.11 6.99 -2.34
N LEU A 197 -0.76 5.82 -2.32
CA LEU A 197 -2.18 5.61 -2.49
C LEU A 197 -2.65 4.56 -1.47
N GLY A 198 -3.81 4.76 -0.88
CA GLY A 198 -4.38 3.81 0.08
C GLY A 198 -5.89 3.83 0.12
N LEU A 199 -6.46 2.84 0.79
CA LEU A 199 -7.89 2.76 1.09
C LEU A 199 -8.07 2.43 2.57
N ILE A 200 -9.11 2.99 3.18
CA ILE A 200 -9.57 2.61 4.52
C ILE A 200 -11.08 2.37 4.48
N SER A 201 -11.53 1.24 5.03
CA SER A 201 -12.95 0.97 5.22
C SER A 201 -13.54 1.90 6.29
N ALA A 202 -14.67 2.51 5.98
CA ALA A 202 -15.41 3.29 6.97
C ALA A 202 -16.13 2.38 7.96
N MET A 203 -16.39 2.91 9.15
CA MET A 203 -17.21 2.24 10.16
C MET A 203 -18.68 2.57 9.90
N ASP A 204 -19.52 1.54 9.87
CA ASP A 204 -20.96 1.72 9.91
C ASP A 204 -21.40 2.00 11.36
N LEU A 205 -21.71 3.26 11.65
CA LEU A 205 -22.20 3.69 12.95
C LEU A 205 -23.72 3.77 13.02
N THR A 206 -24.46 3.28 12.02
CA THR A 206 -25.93 3.40 11.99
C THR A 206 -26.56 2.90 13.30
N ARG A 207 -26.08 1.76 13.82
CA ARG A 207 -26.54 1.23 15.11
C ARG A 207 -26.09 2.08 16.30
N ALA A 208 -24.83 2.53 16.32
CA ALA A 208 -24.29 3.32 17.43
C ALA A 208 -24.98 4.68 17.55
N HIS A 209 -25.30 5.33 16.43
CA HIS A 209 -26.04 6.60 16.39
C HIS A 209 -27.51 6.45 16.78
N ALA A 210 -28.13 5.28 16.56
CA ALA A 210 -29.47 5.03 17.08
C ALA A 210 -29.50 4.98 18.61
N GLU A 211 -28.37 4.63 19.25
CA GLU A 211 -28.23 4.47 20.69
C GLU A 211 -27.62 5.71 21.37
N THR A 212 -26.84 6.52 20.64
CA THR A 212 -26.08 7.66 21.18
C THR A 212 -26.35 8.95 20.39
N PRO A 213 -26.71 10.07 21.03
CA PRO A 213 -26.88 11.35 20.34
C PRO A 213 -25.56 11.83 19.71
N ASP A 214 -25.66 12.72 18.71
CA ASP A 214 -24.50 13.30 18.04
C ASP A 214 -23.53 13.89 19.08
N PRO A 215 -22.26 13.42 19.15
CA PRO A 215 -21.34 13.88 20.17
C PRO A 215 -21.16 15.40 20.15
N LEU A 216 -21.27 16.05 18.98
CA LEU A 216 -21.11 17.50 18.86
C LEU A 216 -22.14 18.30 19.67
N THR A 217 -23.33 17.75 19.94
CA THR A 217 -24.33 18.47 20.76
C THR A 217 -23.87 18.67 22.20
N ALA A 218 -22.93 17.86 22.69
CA ALA A 218 -22.33 18.04 24.01
C ALA A 218 -21.16 19.04 24.03
N TRP A 219 -20.55 19.32 22.86
CA TRP A 219 -19.39 20.20 22.74
C TRP A 219 -19.75 21.61 22.25
N LEU A 220 -20.78 21.73 21.42
CA LEU A 220 -21.17 22.98 20.76
C LEU A 220 -22.51 23.48 21.30
N PRO A 221 -22.68 24.79 21.50
CA PRO A 221 -23.98 25.35 21.85
C PRO A 221 -24.98 25.09 20.72
N ALA A 222 -26.26 24.96 21.07
CA ALA A 222 -27.32 24.94 20.08
C ALA A 222 -27.26 26.24 19.24
N PRO A 223 -27.47 26.17 17.91
CA PRO A 223 -27.56 27.37 17.10
C PRO A 223 -28.66 28.28 17.65
N ALA A 224 -28.40 29.59 17.71
CA ALA A 224 -29.41 30.54 18.15
C ALA A 224 -30.58 30.52 17.16
N ASP A 225 -31.81 30.47 17.67
CA ASP A 225 -33.03 30.51 16.87
C ASP A 225 -33.04 31.77 15.99
N GLY A 226 -32.65 31.66 14.71
CA GLY A 226 -32.68 32.76 13.74
C GLY A 226 -31.54 32.82 12.72
N GLU A 227 -30.42 32.15 12.92
CA GLU A 227 -29.33 32.07 11.93
C GLU A 227 -29.42 30.76 11.13
N VAL A 228 -30.31 30.74 10.13
CA VAL A 228 -30.24 29.71 9.08
C VAL A 228 -29.13 30.12 8.12
N ALA A 229 -28.01 29.41 8.15
CA ALA A 229 -26.90 29.63 7.22
C ALA A 229 -27.38 29.43 5.77
N ALA A 230 -27.25 30.49 4.97
CA ALA A 230 -27.55 30.52 3.54
C ALA A 230 -26.52 29.76 2.71
#